data_AF-A0A3B8V043-F1
#
_entry.id   AF-A0A3B8V043-F1
#
_cell.length_a   1.000
_cell.length_b   1.000
_cell.length_c   1.000
_cell.angle_alpha   90.00
_cell.angle_beta   90.00
_cell.angle_gamma   90.00
#
_symmetry.space_group_name_H-M   'P 1'
#
loop_
_entity.id
_entity.type
_entity.pdbx_description
1 polymer ?
#
loop_
_entity_poly.entity_id
_entity_poly.type
_entity_poly.pdbx_seq_one_letter_code
_entity_poly.pdbx_strand_id
1 'polypeptide(L)'
;IGGTAGYAFLWGMKRAMFSSEAGQGSSPIAHSAAKTKEPVREAVVAGLEPFIDTIIVCTLTALVILSTGAWDRGATGEATLAATPAVTQSEAGWNIGAFGDADPDDDDDAETWYVPLPGKNKAAKATTGKDWGIGDTVFMIAETDQLDDDTGTKRVRVYGEVDELENGGFVAIFEAGSITSDDPPTFLDNEMYKDYPGATLTAHAFDRAIPGLGTWLILIASWLFAISTMISWSYYGEQGMVFMLGRGSVLPYKIFYCLMIIVSTLPIITSDKELDNFTALGTGVMLWANIPIMLIFGGIAMKAYHDYGRRLRSGEFHAHGARSFKDMTEE
;
A
#
# COMPACT_ATOMS: atom_id res chain seq x y z
N ILE A 1 -24.63 -8.25 -7.15
CA ILE A 1 -24.00 -7.72 -8.39
C ILE A 1 -23.91 -6.19 -8.37
N GLY A 2 -25.01 -5.44 -8.21
CA GLY A 2 -24.95 -3.96 -8.17
C GLY A 2 -24.10 -3.40 -7.02
N GLY A 3 -24.33 -3.86 -5.78
CA GLY A 3 -23.55 -3.41 -4.61
C GLY A 3 -22.07 -3.83 -4.66
N THR A 4 -21.79 -5.07 -5.08
CA THR A 4 -20.42 -5.59 -5.22
C THR A 4 -19.64 -4.88 -6.32
N ALA A 5 -20.27 -4.56 -7.46
CA ALA A 5 -19.65 -3.78 -8.53
C ALA A 5 -19.41 -2.32 -8.11
N GLY A 6 -20.35 -1.71 -7.39
CA GLY A 6 -20.20 -0.37 -6.84
C GLY A 6 -19.05 -0.28 -5.83
N TYR A 7 -18.93 -1.27 -4.94
CA TYR A 7 -17.83 -1.37 -3.99
C TYR A 7 -16.47 -1.51 -4.69
N ALA A 8 -16.37 -2.41 -5.68
CA ALA A 8 -15.15 -2.58 -6.47
C ALA A 8 -14.76 -1.29 -7.21
N PHE A 9 -15.74 -0.59 -7.79
CA PHE A 9 -15.51 0.70 -8.44
C PHE A 9 -15.00 1.77 -7.46
N LEU A 10 -15.64 1.90 -6.30
CA LEU A 10 -15.23 2.87 -5.27
C LEU A 10 -13.82 2.62 -4.77
N TRP A 11 -13.47 1.36 -4.47
CA TRP A 11 -12.12 0.99 -4.07
C TRP A 11 -11.08 1.22 -5.17
N GLY A 12 -11.42 0.85 -6.41
CA GLY A 12 -10.58 1.12 -7.57
C GLY A 12 -10.32 2.61 -7.77
N MET A 13 -11.37 3.44 -7.67
CA MET A 13 -11.25 4.89 -7.78
C MET A 13 -10.44 5.50 -6.64
N LYS A 14 -10.69 5.09 -5.37
CA LYS A 14 -9.92 5.52 -4.20
C LYS A 14 -8.43 5.27 -4.43
N ARG A 15 -8.05 4.04 -4.79
CA ARG A 15 -6.65 3.65 -5.03
C ARG A 15 -6.05 4.36 -6.25
N ALA A 16 -6.78 4.51 -7.35
CA ALA A 16 -6.29 5.18 -8.55
C ALA A 16 -5.97 6.66 -8.30
N MET A 17 -6.81 7.36 -7.53
CA MET A 17 -6.56 8.77 -7.17
C MET A 17 -5.32 8.97 -6.31
N PHE A 18 -4.95 7.97 -5.49
CA PHE A 18 -3.70 7.99 -4.72
C PHE A 18 -2.48 7.72 -5.59
N SER A 19 -2.56 6.76 -6.54
CA SER A 19 -1.43 6.39 -7.40
C SER A 19 -1.07 7.51 -8.38
N SER A 20 -2.08 8.05 -9.07
CA SER A 20 -1.86 8.93 -10.21
C SER A 20 -1.86 10.43 -9.86
N GLU A 21 -2.01 10.76 -8.58
CA GLU A 21 -2.14 12.13 -8.04
C GLU A 21 -3.19 13.01 -8.77
N ALA A 22 -4.18 12.36 -9.40
CA ALA A 22 -5.08 13.03 -10.33
C ALA A 22 -5.93 14.04 -9.58
N GLY A 23 -5.83 15.29 -10.02
CA GLY A 23 -6.59 16.41 -9.47
C GLY A 23 -6.02 16.99 -8.18
N GLN A 24 -4.96 16.43 -7.60
CA GLN A 24 -4.33 16.97 -6.38
C GLN A 24 -3.58 18.29 -6.66
N GLY A 25 -3.10 18.47 -7.89
CA GLY A 25 -2.41 19.70 -8.33
C GLY A 25 -0.91 19.72 -8.01
N SER A 26 -0.35 18.63 -7.51
CA SER A 26 1.08 18.41 -7.20
C SER A 26 1.93 18.26 -8.46
N SER A 27 1.58 17.35 -9.38
CA SER A 27 2.34 17.09 -10.62
C SER A 27 2.68 18.36 -11.43
N PRO A 28 1.75 19.31 -11.68
CA PRO A 28 2.06 20.57 -12.36
C PRO A 28 3.19 21.40 -11.71
N ILE A 29 3.47 21.23 -10.41
CA ILE A 29 4.55 21.94 -9.71
C ILE A 29 5.91 21.50 -10.27
N ALA A 30 6.14 20.19 -10.45
CA ALA A 30 7.38 19.69 -11.08
C ALA A 30 7.48 20.14 -12.54
N HIS A 31 6.40 19.99 -13.29
CA HIS A 31 6.38 20.37 -14.71
C HIS A 31 6.56 21.88 -14.94
N SER A 32 6.21 22.72 -13.96
CA SER A 32 6.45 24.16 -14.05
C SER A 32 7.94 24.53 -14.09
N ALA A 33 8.82 23.66 -13.58
CA ALA A 33 10.26 23.83 -13.64
C ALA A 33 10.88 23.44 -15.01
N ALA A 34 10.12 22.72 -15.85
CA ALA A 34 10.61 22.31 -17.16
C ALA A 34 10.79 23.53 -18.08
N LYS A 35 11.94 23.58 -18.76
CA LYS A 35 12.25 24.64 -19.72
C LYS A 35 11.51 24.41 -21.04
N THR A 36 10.24 24.82 -21.10
CA THR A 36 9.43 24.78 -22.32
C THR A 36 9.02 26.18 -22.77
N LYS A 37 9.05 26.41 -24.09
CA LYS A 37 8.47 27.63 -24.69
C LYS A 37 6.95 27.54 -24.85
N GLU A 38 6.41 26.32 -24.82
CA GLU A 38 4.98 26.05 -25.04
C GLU A 38 4.49 25.18 -23.87
N PRO A 39 3.69 25.73 -22.94
CA PRO A 39 3.25 25.00 -21.75
C PRO A 39 2.42 23.77 -22.08
N VAL A 40 1.70 23.80 -23.21
CA VAL A 40 0.91 22.65 -23.70
C VAL A 40 1.78 21.43 -24.00
N ARG A 41 3.02 21.61 -24.43
CA ARG A 41 3.94 20.49 -24.66
C ARG A 41 4.23 19.74 -23.38
N GLU A 42 4.52 20.50 -22.33
CA GLU A 42 4.80 19.92 -21.02
C GLU A 42 3.55 19.30 -20.41
N ALA A 43 2.38 19.89 -20.62
CA ALA A 43 1.11 19.30 -20.20
C ALA A 43 0.84 17.93 -20.85
N VAL A 44 1.26 17.73 -22.12
CA VAL A 44 1.16 16.41 -22.78
C VAL A 44 2.14 15.41 -22.15
N VAL A 45 3.34 15.84 -21.79
CA VAL A 45 4.32 15.01 -21.07
C VAL A 45 3.79 14.62 -19.69
N ALA A 46 3.25 15.58 -18.94
CA ALA A 46 2.60 15.36 -17.65
C ALA A 46 1.44 14.36 -17.75
N GLY A 47 0.66 14.42 -18.83
CA GLY A 47 -0.41 13.46 -19.10
C GLY A 47 0.07 12.01 -19.30
N LEU A 48 1.36 11.79 -19.57
CA LEU A 48 1.93 10.44 -19.67
C LEU A 48 2.16 9.81 -18.28
N GLU A 49 2.31 10.60 -17.21
CA GLU A 49 2.52 10.09 -15.85
C GLU A 49 1.39 9.14 -15.41
N PRO A 50 0.09 9.55 -15.38
CA PRO A 50 -0.99 8.66 -14.99
C PRO A 50 -1.23 7.54 -16.01
N PHE A 51 -0.82 7.72 -17.27
CA PHE A 51 -0.92 6.67 -18.28
C PHE A 51 0.09 5.54 -18.02
N ILE A 52 1.35 5.88 -17.78
CA ILE A 52 2.38 4.90 -17.49
C ILE A 52 2.09 4.22 -16.15
N ASP A 53 1.76 4.98 -15.11
CA ASP A 53 1.52 4.43 -13.79
C ASP A 53 0.23 3.59 -13.73
N THR A 54 -0.93 4.19 -13.98
CA THR A 54 -2.21 3.50 -13.78
C THR A 54 -2.54 2.52 -14.91
N ILE A 55 -2.32 2.91 -16.16
CA ILE A 55 -2.76 2.09 -17.30
C ILE A 55 -1.74 1.00 -17.63
N ILE A 56 -0.44 1.28 -17.54
CA ILE A 56 0.59 0.27 -17.84
C ILE A 56 0.98 -0.48 -16.57
N VAL A 57 1.53 0.19 -15.55
CA VAL A 57 2.12 -0.47 -14.39
C VAL A 57 1.04 -1.15 -13.52
N CYS A 58 0.00 -0.43 -13.08
CA CYS A 58 -1.04 -1.04 -12.25
C CYS A 58 -1.82 -2.15 -12.98
N THR A 59 -2.07 -2.00 -14.28
CA THR A 59 -2.74 -3.05 -15.07
C THR A 59 -1.88 -4.30 -15.19
N LEU A 60 -0.57 -4.16 -15.43
CA LEU A 60 0.34 -5.32 -15.45
C LEU A 60 0.35 -6.03 -14.11
N THR A 61 0.43 -5.29 -13.00
CA THR A 61 0.35 -5.84 -11.65
C THR A 61 -0.98 -6.59 -11.43
N ALA A 62 -2.10 -5.99 -11.80
CA ALA A 62 -3.41 -6.61 -11.69
C ALA A 62 -3.52 -7.89 -12.55
N LEU A 63 -3.01 -7.87 -13.79
CA LEU A 63 -2.99 -9.02 -14.67
C LEU A 63 -2.13 -10.16 -14.11
N VAL A 64 -0.99 -9.86 -13.48
CA VAL A 64 -0.16 -10.86 -12.81
C VAL A 64 -0.92 -11.49 -11.64
N ILE A 65 -1.57 -10.69 -10.80
CA ILE A 65 -2.38 -11.21 -9.68
C ILE A 65 -3.52 -12.10 -10.18
N LEU A 66 -4.24 -11.66 -11.23
CA LEU A 66 -5.36 -12.40 -11.80
C LEU A 66 -4.93 -13.70 -12.50
N SER A 67 -3.88 -13.64 -13.33
CA SER A 67 -3.41 -14.79 -14.11
C SER A 67 -2.72 -15.87 -13.28
N THR A 68 -2.11 -15.51 -12.15
CA THR A 68 -1.45 -16.46 -11.23
C THR A 68 -2.42 -17.12 -10.26
N GLY A 69 -3.67 -16.66 -10.21
CA GLY A 69 -4.66 -17.12 -9.23
C GLY A 69 -4.30 -16.75 -7.79
N ALA A 70 -3.37 -15.81 -7.57
CA ALA A 70 -2.99 -15.38 -6.21
C ALA A 70 -4.16 -14.79 -5.42
N TRP A 71 -5.20 -14.29 -6.11
CA TRP A 71 -6.44 -13.80 -5.53
C TRP A 71 -7.41 -14.91 -5.10
N ASP A 72 -7.36 -16.08 -5.76
CA ASP A 72 -8.27 -17.21 -5.52
C ASP A 72 -7.67 -18.13 -4.46
N ARG A 73 -7.65 -17.61 -3.23
CA ARG A 73 -7.27 -18.38 -2.05
C ARG A 73 -8.49 -19.21 -1.66
N GLY A 74 -8.47 -20.50 -2.01
CA GLY A 74 -9.56 -21.43 -1.72
C GLY A 74 -9.88 -21.50 -0.21
N ALA A 75 -10.88 -22.29 0.17
CA ALA A 75 -11.33 -22.43 1.56
C ALA A 75 -10.36 -23.19 2.49
N THR A 76 -9.13 -23.46 2.05
CA THR A 76 -8.09 -24.14 2.82
C THR A 76 -6.97 -23.14 3.07
N GLY A 77 -6.61 -22.92 4.34
CA GLY A 77 -5.51 -22.05 4.72
C GLY A 77 -4.15 -22.64 4.35
N GLU A 78 -3.09 -21.90 4.68
CA GLU A 78 -1.71 -22.36 4.50
C GLU A 78 -1.37 -23.52 5.47
N ALA A 79 -2.11 -23.66 6.57
CA ALA A 79 -2.04 -24.81 7.45
C ALA A 79 -3.34 -25.10 8.20
N THR A 80 -3.67 -26.39 8.31
CA THR A 80 -4.74 -26.90 9.20
C THR A 80 -4.17 -27.20 10.58
N LEU A 81 -4.67 -26.54 11.62
CA LEU A 81 -4.33 -26.79 13.01
C LEU A 81 -4.90 -28.12 13.50
N ALA A 82 -4.20 -28.78 14.44
CA ALA A 82 -4.63 -30.07 14.99
C ALA A 82 -5.98 -29.98 15.74
N ALA A 83 -6.28 -28.83 16.33
CA ALA A 83 -7.53 -28.52 16.99
C ALA A 83 -7.84 -27.03 16.84
N THR A 84 -9.12 -26.67 16.97
CA THR A 84 -9.53 -25.27 17.09
C THR A 84 -8.89 -24.66 18.34
N PRO A 85 -8.18 -23.52 18.23
CA PRO A 85 -7.57 -22.86 19.38
C PRO A 85 -8.59 -22.52 20.46
N ALA A 86 -8.17 -22.63 21.72
CA ALA A 86 -8.99 -22.17 22.84
C ALA A 86 -9.14 -20.65 22.79
N VAL A 87 -10.32 -20.17 23.17
CA VAL A 87 -10.57 -18.74 23.35
C VAL A 87 -10.72 -18.48 24.84
N THR A 88 -9.92 -17.56 25.37
CA THR A 88 -9.91 -17.21 26.81
C THR A 88 -10.16 -15.73 27.01
N GLN A 89 -11.10 -15.38 27.90
CA GLN A 89 -11.38 -13.99 28.23
C GLN A 89 -10.37 -13.44 29.24
N SER A 90 -9.88 -12.23 29.00
CA SER A 90 -9.04 -11.44 29.90
C SER A 90 -9.59 -10.02 30.07
N GLU A 91 -8.98 -9.21 30.93
CA GLU A 91 -9.34 -7.79 31.08
C GLU A 91 -9.14 -6.98 29.78
N ALA A 92 -8.23 -7.41 28.90
CA ALA A 92 -7.95 -6.76 27.62
C ALA A 92 -8.91 -7.19 26.49
N GLY A 93 -9.73 -8.23 26.70
CA GLY A 93 -10.59 -8.83 25.67
C GLY A 93 -10.38 -10.34 25.55
N TRP A 94 -10.80 -10.91 24.43
CA TRP A 94 -10.65 -12.35 24.14
C TRP A 94 -9.30 -12.65 23.48
N ASN A 95 -8.65 -13.70 23.98
CA ASN A 95 -7.34 -14.17 23.54
C ASN A 95 -7.45 -15.54 22.87
N ILE A 96 -6.47 -15.85 22.04
CA ILE A 96 -6.42 -17.07 21.24
C ILE A 96 -5.24 -17.92 21.70
N GLY A 97 -5.48 -19.22 21.90
CA GLY A 97 -4.42 -20.20 22.12
C GLY A 97 -4.08 -20.41 23.60
N ALA A 98 -2.86 -20.88 23.83
CA ALA A 98 -2.32 -21.09 25.17
C ALA A 98 -1.62 -19.81 25.65
N PHE A 99 -1.66 -19.55 26.96
CA PHE A 99 -0.89 -18.48 27.58
C PHE A 99 0.32 -19.07 28.30
N GLY A 100 1.49 -18.50 28.07
CA GLY A 100 2.73 -18.86 28.73
C GLY A 100 3.93 -18.58 27.85
N ASP A 101 5.04 -19.17 28.22
CA ASP A 101 6.23 -19.14 27.40
C ASP A 101 6.02 -19.98 26.13
N ALA A 102 6.14 -19.32 24.98
CA ALA A 102 6.01 -19.95 23.68
C ALA A 102 7.28 -20.74 23.32
N ASP A 103 8.45 -20.30 23.81
CA ASP A 103 9.75 -20.93 23.62
C ASP A 103 10.49 -21.10 24.97
N PRO A 104 10.18 -22.16 25.73
CA PRO A 104 10.79 -22.40 27.04
C PRO A 104 12.30 -22.73 26.99
N ASP A 105 12.86 -22.83 25.79
CA ASP A 105 14.29 -23.03 25.56
C ASP A 105 15.02 -21.69 25.32
N ASP A 106 14.32 -20.57 25.06
CA ASP A 106 14.89 -19.21 24.93
C ASP A 106 15.11 -18.54 26.31
N ASP A 107 16.03 -17.57 26.38
CA ASP A 107 16.39 -16.83 27.59
C ASP A 107 15.35 -15.73 27.95
N ASP A 108 14.37 -15.45 27.08
CA ASP A 108 13.31 -14.46 27.31
C ASP A 108 12.06 -15.15 27.89
N ASP A 109 11.83 -15.04 29.20
CA ASP A 109 10.64 -15.57 29.92
C ASP A 109 9.33 -14.82 29.54
N ALA A 110 9.16 -14.42 28.28
CA ALA A 110 8.07 -13.58 27.81
C ALA A 110 6.77 -14.39 27.69
N GLU A 111 5.88 -14.25 28.67
CA GLU A 111 4.56 -14.88 28.63
C GLU A 111 3.66 -14.23 27.57
N THR A 112 3.32 -14.99 26.54
CA THR A 112 2.48 -14.53 25.42
C THR A 112 1.33 -15.48 25.14
N TRP A 113 0.38 -15.04 24.33
CA TRP A 113 -0.68 -15.90 23.80
C TRP A 113 -0.21 -16.52 22.49
N TYR A 114 -0.21 -17.84 22.41
CA TYR A 114 0.38 -18.52 21.28
C TYR A 114 -0.39 -19.75 20.80
N VAL A 115 -0.28 -20.03 19.50
CA VAL A 115 -0.83 -21.21 18.84
C VAL A 115 0.30 -21.95 18.13
N PRO A 116 0.62 -23.19 18.52
CA PRO A 116 1.62 -23.99 17.83
C PRO A 116 1.23 -24.21 16.37
N LEU A 117 2.14 -23.89 15.46
CA LEU A 117 1.93 -24.11 14.03
C LEU A 117 2.46 -25.50 13.65
N PRO A 118 1.69 -26.29 12.88
CA PRO A 118 2.19 -27.56 12.40
C PRO A 118 3.37 -27.33 11.45
N GLY A 119 4.48 -28.05 11.68
CA GLY A 119 5.52 -28.21 10.68
C GLY A 119 4.91 -28.78 9.40
N LYS A 120 5.12 -28.13 8.25
CA LYS A 120 4.41 -28.47 7.00
C LYS A 120 4.60 -29.96 6.62
N ASN A 121 3.48 -30.69 6.54
CA ASN A 121 3.46 -32.03 5.94
C ASN A 121 3.81 -31.91 4.44
N LYS A 122 4.46 -32.93 3.84
CA LYS A 122 5.02 -32.91 2.45
C LYS A 122 4.06 -32.40 1.34
N ALA A 123 2.75 -32.36 1.57
CA ALA A 123 1.74 -31.84 0.65
C ALA A 123 1.72 -30.30 0.53
N ALA A 124 2.03 -29.55 1.61
CA ALA A 124 2.04 -28.08 1.60
C ALA A 124 3.25 -27.47 0.84
N LYS A 125 4.29 -28.29 0.60
CA LYS A 125 5.46 -27.94 -0.21
C LYS A 125 5.13 -27.65 -1.68
N ALA A 126 4.01 -28.20 -2.18
CA ALA A 126 3.65 -28.12 -3.60
C ALA A 126 3.06 -26.75 -4.01
N THR A 127 2.55 -25.95 -3.06
CA THR A 127 1.76 -24.74 -3.39
C THR A 127 2.43 -23.42 -3.02
N THR A 128 3.41 -23.41 -2.10
CA THR A 128 4.00 -22.15 -1.56
C THR A 128 5.53 -22.05 -1.67
N GLY A 129 6.26 -23.14 -1.89
CA GLY A 129 7.71 -23.12 -2.15
C GLY A 129 8.62 -22.59 -1.01
N LYS A 130 8.07 -22.02 0.08
CA LYS A 130 8.79 -21.54 1.27
C LYS A 130 8.09 -21.97 2.57
N ASP A 131 8.88 -22.25 3.60
CA ASP A 131 8.42 -22.49 4.97
C ASP A 131 7.84 -21.20 5.60
N TRP A 132 7.33 -21.29 6.82
CA TRP A 132 6.99 -20.09 7.59
C TRP A 132 8.25 -19.22 7.75
N GLY A 133 8.11 -17.91 7.62
CA GLY A 133 9.15 -16.95 7.94
C GLY A 133 8.87 -16.33 9.29
N ILE A 134 9.91 -16.11 10.08
CA ILE A 134 9.86 -15.25 11.26
C ILE A 134 9.32 -13.88 10.83
N GLY A 135 8.34 -13.36 11.57
CA GLY A 135 7.66 -12.10 11.28
C GLY A 135 6.58 -12.19 10.20
N ASP A 136 6.23 -13.38 9.72
CA ASP A 136 5.07 -13.53 8.84
C ASP A 136 3.80 -13.19 9.62
N THR A 137 2.99 -12.26 9.11
CA THR A 137 1.65 -12.03 9.65
C THR A 137 0.73 -13.16 9.21
N VAL A 138 0.03 -13.77 10.17
CA VAL A 138 -1.00 -14.80 9.95
C VAL A 138 -2.33 -14.35 10.53
N PHE A 139 -3.42 -14.95 10.10
CA PHE A 139 -4.73 -14.68 10.66
C PHE A 139 -5.64 -15.91 10.68
N MET A 140 -6.60 -15.88 11.59
CA MET A 140 -7.74 -16.78 11.65
C MET A 140 -9.05 -16.00 11.48
N ILE A 141 -10.12 -16.68 11.07
CA ILE A 141 -11.43 -16.06 10.92
C ILE A 141 -12.32 -16.49 12.09
N ALA A 142 -12.74 -15.51 12.89
CA ALA A 142 -13.68 -15.70 13.98
C ALA A 142 -15.01 -15.01 13.68
N GLU A 143 -16.11 -15.59 14.16
CA GLU A 143 -17.42 -14.96 14.21
C GLU A 143 -17.63 -14.32 15.58
N THR A 144 -17.95 -13.03 15.57
CA THR A 144 -18.28 -12.22 16.75
C THR A 144 -19.76 -11.83 16.72
N ASP A 145 -20.25 -11.26 17.81
CA ASP A 145 -21.58 -10.67 17.92
C ASP A 145 -21.72 -9.34 17.16
N GLN A 146 -20.63 -8.56 17.12
CA GLN A 146 -20.55 -7.25 16.47
C GLN A 146 -20.32 -7.37 14.96
N LEU A 147 -20.90 -6.43 14.20
CA LEU A 147 -20.64 -6.32 12.77
C LEU A 147 -19.30 -5.60 12.56
N ASP A 148 -18.45 -6.20 11.74
CA ASP A 148 -17.23 -5.58 11.23
C ASP A 148 -17.59 -4.42 10.28
N ASP A 149 -17.05 -3.23 10.56
CA ASP A 149 -17.37 -2.00 9.83
C ASP A 149 -16.93 -2.04 8.35
N ASP A 150 -15.92 -2.84 8.02
CA ASP A 150 -15.35 -2.90 6.66
C ASP A 150 -16.11 -3.87 5.75
N THR A 151 -16.57 -4.98 6.31
CA THR A 151 -17.24 -6.07 5.60
C THR A 151 -18.76 -6.09 5.79
N GLY A 152 -19.28 -5.43 6.84
CA GLY A 152 -20.68 -5.52 7.24
C GLY A 152 -21.10 -6.93 7.64
N THR A 153 -20.15 -7.77 8.05
CA THR A 153 -20.37 -9.15 8.49
C THR A 153 -19.94 -9.34 9.93
N LYS A 154 -20.45 -10.38 10.58
CA LYS A 154 -20.01 -10.78 11.93
C LYS A 154 -18.64 -11.46 11.95
N ARG A 155 -17.90 -11.44 10.84
CA ARG A 155 -16.64 -12.16 10.69
C ARG A 155 -15.50 -11.18 10.83
N VAL A 156 -14.60 -11.47 11.75
CA VAL A 156 -13.39 -10.69 12.00
C VAL A 156 -12.17 -11.54 11.69
N ARG A 157 -11.14 -10.91 11.15
CA ARG A 157 -9.81 -11.51 11.02
C ARG A 157 -9.03 -11.20 12.29
N VAL A 158 -8.46 -12.23 12.89
CA VAL A 158 -7.63 -12.10 14.09
C VAL A 158 -6.21 -12.40 13.72
N TYR A 159 -5.35 -11.40 13.87
CA TYR A 159 -3.97 -11.45 13.40
C TYR A 159 -3.03 -11.93 14.49
N GLY A 160 -2.01 -12.67 14.07
CA GLY A 160 -0.85 -13.02 14.88
C GLY A 160 0.42 -12.92 14.04
N GLU A 161 1.56 -13.00 14.70
CA GLU A 161 2.89 -12.97 14.09
C GLU A 161 3.56 -14.32 14.28
N VAL A 162 4.21 -14.83 13.23
CA VAL A 162 4.92 -16.10 13.31
C VAL A 162 6.30 -15.90 13.91
N ASP A 163 6.63 -16.75 14.88
CA ASP A 163 7.96 -16.87 15.45
C ASP A 163 8.52 -18.30 15.31
N GLU A 164 9.84 -18.43 15.38
CA GLU A 164 10.55 -19.71 15.31
C GLU A 164 11.05 -20.09 16.71
N LEU A 165 10.76 -21.33 17.12
CA LEU A 165 11.23 -21.89 18.38
C LEU A 165 12.67 -22.40 18.23
N GLU A 166 13.47 -22.42 19.30
CA GLU A 166 14.84 -22.94 19.29
C GLU A 166 14.92 -24.40 18.78
N ASN A 167 13.86 -25.17 19.00
CA ASN A 167 13.73 -26.55 18.53
C ASN A 167 13.44 -26.68 17.01
N GLY A 168 13.34 -25.57 16.28
CA GLY A 168 13.01 -25.49 14.85
C GLY A 168 11.53 -25.62 14.53
N GLY A 169 10.66 -25.54 15.55
CA GLY A 169 9.21 -25.43 15.42
C GLY A 169 8.79 -23.99 15.10
N PHE A 170 7.53 -23.80 14.71
CA PHE A 170 6.96 -22.47 14.50
C PHE A 170 5.74 -22.28 15.39
N VAL A 171 5.53 -21.04 15.80
CA VAL A 171 4.41 -20.64 16.64
C VAL A 171 3.81 -19.34 16.09
N ALA A 172 2.50 -19.16 16.22
CA ALA A 172 1.85 -17.88 15.98
C ALA A 172 1.57 -17.20 17.32
N ILE A 173 2.14 -16.01 17.52
CA ILE A 173 1.95 -15.17 18.71
C ILE A 173 0.82 -14.18 18.44
N PHE A 174 -0.11 -14.06 19.37
CA PHE A 174 -1.27 -13.17 19.30
C PHE A 174 -1.20 -12.12 20.41
N GLU A 175 -1.60 -10.89 20.08
CA GLU A 175 -1.70 -9.83 21.09
C GLU A 175 -2.83 -10.11 22.10
N ALA A 176 -2.61 -9.70 23.34
CA ALA A 176 -3.65 -9.80 24.36
C ALA A 176 -4.85 -8.92 23.99
N GLY A 177 -6.06 -9.47 24.09
CA GLY A 177 -7.28 -8.76 23.70
C GLY A 177 -7.53 -8.70 22.19
N SER A 178 -6.89 -9.59 21.41
CA SER A 178 -7.00 -9.66 19.94
C SER A 178 -8.43 -9.61 19.38
N ILE A 179 -9.44 -9.97 20.17
CA ILE A 179 -10.85 -9.86 19.80
C ILE A 179 -11.62 -9.11 20.88
N THR A 180 -12.30 -8.04 20.48
CA THR A 180 -13.26 -7.31 21.34
C THR A 180 -14.68 -7.70 20.94
N SER A 181 -15.37 -8.44 21.81
CA SER A 181 -16.76 -8.87 21.63
C SER A 181 -17.43 -9.09 22.98
N ASP A 182 -18.74 -8.83 23.08
CA ASP A 182 -19.47 -9.09 24.33
C ASP A 182 -19.66 -10.60 24.53
N ASP A 183 -19.92 -11.32 23.44
CA ASP A 183 -20.05 -12.78 23.39
C ASP A 183 -18.71 -13.48 23.06
N PRO A 184 -18.53 -14.76 23.47
CA PRO A 184 -17.35 -15.54 23.11
C PRO A 184 -17.25 -15.71 21.60
N PRO A 185 -16.13 -15.32 20.96
CA PRO A 185 -15.95 -15.50 19.54
C PRO A 185 -15.83 -16.99 19.19
N THR A 186 -16.33 -17.34 18.01
CA THR A 186 -16.29 -18.72 17.50
C THR A 186 -15.50 -18.80 16.20
N PHE A 187 -14.45 -19.62 16.15
CA PHE A 187 -13.70 -19.80 14.91
C PHE A 187 -14.52 -20.57 13.88
N LEU A 188 -14.48 -20.11 12.63
CA LEU A 188 -15.20 -20.76 11.53
C LEU A 188 -14.55 -22.09 11.12
N ASP A 189 -13.23 -22.12 11.16
CA ASP A 189 -12.40 -23.26 10.79
C ASP A 189 -11.17 -23.34 11.71
N ASN A 190 -10.42 -24.43 11.58
CA ASN A 190 -9.13 -24.63 12.22
C ASN A 190 -7.99 -24.33 11.22
N GLU A 191 -8.21 -23.41 10.28
CA GLU A 191 -7.25 -23.05 9.25
C GLU A 191 -6.49 -21.77 9.64
N MET A 192 -5.18 -21.80 9.46
CA MET A 192 -4.29 -20.66 9.61
C MET A 192 -4.00 -20.09 8.23
N TYR A 193 -4.34 -18.83 8.04
CA TYR A 193 -4.12 -18.12 6.79
C TYR A 193 -2.91 -17.20 6.92
N LYS A 194 -2.05 -17.15 5.91
CA LYS A 194 -0.99 -16.15 5.83
C LYS A 194 -1.57 -14.82 5.35
N ASP A 195 -1.31 -13.70 6.01
CA ASP A 195 -1.70 -12.41 5.46
C ASP A 195 -0.70 -11.95 4.39
N TYR A 196 -1.23 -11.31 3.35
CA TYR A 196 -0.41 -10.71 2.30
C TYR A 196 -0.81 -9.24 2.11
N PRO A 197 -0.44 -8.35 3.03
CA PRO A 197 -0.79 -6.94 2.94
C PRO A 197 -0.08 -6.25 1.77
N GLY A 198 -0.87 -5.56 0.93
CA GLY A 198 -0.38 -4.65 -0.12
C GLY A 198 0.64 -5.26 -1.09
N ALA A 199 1.90 -4.82 -0.98
CA ALA A 199 2.98 -5.21 -1.88
C ALA A 199 3.33 -6.70 -1.77
N THR A 200 3.16 -7.31 -0.60
CA THR A 200 3.50 -8.73 -0.37
C THR A 200 2.61 -9.67 -1.18
N LEU A 201 1.33 -9.33 -1.43
CA LEU A 201 0.44 -10.10 -2.32
C LEU A 201 0.96 -10.10 -3.76
N THR A 202 1.46 -8.95 -4.20
CA THR A 202 2.05 -8.81 -5.54
C THR A 202 3.34 -9.63 -5.64
N ALA A 203 4.21 -9.58 -4.61
CA ALA A 203 5.41 -10.40 -4.55
C ALA A 203 5.07 -11.90 -4.61
N HIS A 204 4.06 -12.32 -3.84
CA HIS A 204 3.56 -13.69 -3.84
C HIS A 204 3.01 -14.11 -5.22
N ALA A 205 2.29 -13.23 -5.92
CA ALA A 205 1.81 -13.49 -7.28
C ALA A 205 2.97 -13.70 -8.27
N PHE A 206 3.98 -12.83 -8.26
CA PHE A 206 5.17 -12.98 -9.10
C PHE A 206 5.98 -14.24 -8.75
N ASP A 207 6.12 -14.58 -7.47
CA ASP A 207 6.83 -15.78 -7.02
C ASP A 207 6.12 -17.07 -7.45
N ARG A 208 4.79 -17.07 -7.58
CA ARG A 208 4.03 -18.20 -8.16
C ARG A 208 4.32 -18.40 -9.65
N ALA A 209 4.59 -17.33 -10.39
CA ALA A 209 4.95 -17.42 -11.80
C ALA A 209 6.42 -17.84 -11.99
N ILE A 210 7.33 -17.18 -11.28
CA ILE A 210 8.78 -17.45 -11.32
C ILE A 210 9.31 -17.47 -9.88
N PRO A 211 9.73 -18.64 -9.36
CA PRO A 211 10.19 -18.76 -7.98
C PRO A 211 11.32 -17.79 -7.64
N GLY A 212 11.11 -16.94 -6.63
CA GLY A 212 12.09 -16.00 -6.09
C GLY A 212 12.18 -14.66 -6.82
N LEU A 213 11.51 -14.49 -7.97
CA LEU A 213 11.48 -13.22 -8.70
C LEU A 213 10.71 -12.15 -7.91
N GLY A 214 9.53 -12.49 -7.41
CA GLY A 214 8.61 -11.57 -6.77
C GLY A 214 9.18 -10.97 -5.50
N THR A 215 9.82 -11.79 -4.67
CA THR A 215 10.49 -11.31 -3.44
C THR A 215 11.50 -10.20 -3.75
N TRP A 216 12.43 -10.41 -4.69
CA TRP A 216 13.48 -9.43 -4.99
C TRP A 216 12.98 -8.25 -5.83
N LEU A 217 12.16 -8.52 -6.83
CA LEU A 217 11.62 -7.50 -7.74
C LEU A 217 10.79 -6.48 -6.96
N ILE A 218 9.85 -6.96 -6.13
CA ILE A 218 8.93 -6.07 -5.41
C ILE A 218 9.65 -5.35 -4.27
N LEU A 219 10.62 -5.98 -3.60
CA LEU A 219 11.42 -5.32 -2.57
C LEU A 219 12.19 -4.12 -3.15
N ILE A 220 12.92 -4.34 -4.25
CA ILE A 220 13.69 -3.27 -4.91
C ILE A 220 12.75 -2.21 -5.50
N ALA A 221 11.65 -2.62 -6.15
CA ALA A 221 10.69 -1.70 -6.73
C ALA A 221 10.02 -0.81 -5.66
N SER A 222 9.60 -1.40 -4.54
CA SER A 222 8.97 -0.67 -3.43
C SER A 222 9.94 0.35 -2.84
N TRP A 223 11.20 -0.02 -2.68
CA TRP A 223 12.24 0.88 -2.16
C TRP A 223 12.52 2.05 -3.11
N LEU A 224 12.70 1.78 -4.41
CA LEU A 224 12.92 2.81 -5.42
C LEU A 224 11.71 3.75 -5.56
N PHE A 225 10.49 3.19 -5.53
CA PHE A 225 9.26 3.96 -5.61
C PHE A 225 9.13 4.89 -4.40
N ALA A 226 9.30 4.37 -3.18
CA ALA A 226 9.27 5.15 -1.94
C ALA A 226 10.28 6.32 -1.97
N ILE A 227 11.53 6.06 -2.39
CA ILE A 227 12.55 7.12 -2.52
C ILE A 227 12.13 8.18 -3.54
N SER A 228 11.64 7.76 -4.70
CA SER A 228 11.23 8.69 -5.76
C SER A 228 10.06 9.58 -5.31
N THR A 229 9.09 9.03 -4.60
CA THR A 229 7.96 9.76 -4.03
C THR A 229 8.42 10.74 -2.96
N MET A 230 9.31 10.33 -2.04
CA MET A 230 9.86 11.23 -1.02
C MET A 230 10.59 12.43 -1.63
N ILE A 231 11.39 12.22 -2.68
CA ILE A 231 12.09 13.32 -3.37
C ILE A 231 11.08 14.27 -4.03
N SER A 232 10.09 13.73 -4.73
CA SER A 232 9.09 14.51 -5.46
C SER A 232 8.22 15.34 -4.51
N TRP A 233 7.72 14.73 -3.43
CA TRP A 233 6.89 15.41 -2.43
C TRP A 233 7.67 16.41 -1.59
N SER A 234 8.95 16.15 -1.32
CA SER A 234 9.85 17.15 -0.72
C SER A 234 9.97 18.38 -1.62
N TYR A 235 10.11 18.19 -2.94
CA TYR A 235 10.18 19.30 -3.89
C TYR A 235 8.84 20.06 -3.99
N TYR A 236 7.70 19.36 -4.03
CA TYR A 236 6.37 19.99 -4.08
C TYR A 236 6.13 20.88 -2.87
N GLY A 237 6.42 20.37 -1.67
CA GLY A 237 6.27 21.16 -0.46
C GLY A 237 7.29 22.30 -0.37
N GLU A 238 8.53 22.11 -0.87
CA GLU A 238 9.52 23.19 -0.96
C GLU A 238 8.98 24.36 -1.80
N GLN A 239 8.41 24.11 -2.99
CA GLN A 239 7.85 25.17 -3.81
C GLN A 239 6.65 25.87 -3.12
N GLY A 240 5.81 25.10 -2.43
CA GLY A 240 4.72 25.66 -1.60
C GLY A 240 5.24 26.59 -0.50
N MET A 241 6.31 26.20 0.20
CA MET A 241 6.95 27.02 1.24
C MET A 241 7.61 28.27 0.67
N VAL A 242 8.28 28.16 -0.48
CA VAL A 242 8.85 29.32 -1.18
C VAL A 242 7.75 30.32 -1.57
N PHE A 243 6.59 29.84 -2.01
CA PHE A 243 5.44 30.69 -2.31
C PHE A 243 4.88 31.41 -1.07
N MET A 244 4.80 30.73 0.08
CA MET A 244 4.21 31.30 1.30
C MET A 244 5.17 32.18 2.12
N LEU A 245 6.40 31.73 2.32
CA LEU A 245 7.38 32.33 3.25
C LEU A 245 8.67 32.80 2.56
N GLY A 246 8.76 32.65 1.23
CA GLY A 246 9.93 33.05 0.46
C GLY A 246 11.09 32.05 0.54
N ARG A 247 12.19 32.36 -0.16
CA ARG A 247 13.35 31.47 -0.34
C ARG A 247 14.09 31.10 0.95
N GLY A 248 13.99 31.92 1.99
CA GLY A 248 14.63 31.64 3.28
C GLY A 248 14.04 30.42 4.01
N SER A 249 12.83 29.99 3.64
CA SER A 249 12.12 28.87 4.28
C SER A 249 12.57 27.49 3.82
N VAL A 250 13.36 27.40 2.74
CA VAL A 250 13.75 26.12 2.11
C VAL A 250 14.54 25.22 3.07
N LEU A 251 15.58 25.76 3.72
CA LEU A 251 16.43 24.96 4.61
C LEU A 251 15.67 24.49 5.87
N PRO A 252 14.93 25.37 6.59
CA PRO A 252 14.07 24.92 7.68
C PRO A 252 13.06 23.84 7.27
N TYR A 253 12.43 24.00 6.09
CA TYR A 253 11.47 23.03 5.57
C TYR A 253 12.11 21.67 5.30
N LYS A 254 13.28 21.62 4.65
CA LYS A 254 13.99 20.35 4.38
C LYS A 254 14.40 19.63 5.66
N ILE A 255 14.90 20.36 6.66
CA ILE A 255 15.23 19.78 7.97
C ILE A 255 13.97 19.20 8.61
N PHE A 256 12.87 19.97 8.63
CA PHE A 256 11.60 19.50 9.16
C PHE A 256 11.09 18.26 8.42
N TYR A 257 11.13 18.25 7.09
CA TYR A 257 10.72 17.12 6.26
C TYR A 257 11.53 15.85 6.58
N CYS A 258 12.87 15.96 6.68
CA CYS A 258 13.73 14.83 7.07
C CYS A 258 13.44 14.32 8.48
N LEU A 259 13.17 15.22 9.44
CA LEU A 259 12.78 14.82 10.80
C LEU A 259 11.43 14.09 10.81
N MET A 260 10.46 14.57 10.02
CA MET A 260 9.15 13.93 9.90
C MET A 260 9.23 12.51 9.31
N ILE A 261 10.19 12.23 8.42
CA ILE A 261 10.45 10.87 7.95
C ILE A 261 10.86 9.96 9.12
N ILE A 262 11.77 10.41 9.98
CA ILE A 262 12.18 9.62 11.17
C ILE A 262 11.00 9.43 12.13
N VAL A 263 10.21 10.48 12.34
CA VAL A 263 9.00 10.38 13.19
C VAL A 263 8.00 9.38 12.60
N SER A 264 7.88 9.30 11.27
CA SER A 264 6.97 8.34 10.62
C SER A 264 7.38 6.88 10.77
N THR A 265 8.66 6.60 11.10
CA THR A 265 9.13 5.23 11.39
C THR A 265 9.01 4.85 12.87
N LEU A 266 8.58 5.78 13.73
CA LEU A 266 8.29 5.47 15.13
C LEU A 266 6.92 4.77 15.23
N PRO A 267 6.70 3.91 16.25
CA PRO A 267 5.44 3.17 16.45
C PRO A 267 4.32 4.08 16.99
N ILE A 268 4.13 5.26 16.38
CA ILE A 268 3.11 6.25 16.73
C ILE A 268 1.81 5.93 15.98
N ILE A 269 1.91 5.43 14.76
CA ILE A 269 0.78 4.98 13.95
C ILE A 269 0.89 3.47 13.85
N THR A 270 0.00 2.76 14.54
CA THR A 270 0.03 1.29 14.62
C THR A 270 -1.01 0.64 13.73
N SER A 271 -1.98 1.41 13.23
CA SER A 271 -3.06 0.89 12.39
C SER A 271 -3.05 1.44 10.97
N ASP A 272 -3.23 0.57 9.98
CA ASP A 272 -3.45 0.92 8.57
C ASP A 272 -4.59 1.94 8.41
N LYS A 273 -5.65 1.84 9.24
CA LYS A 273 -6.81 2.75 9.19
C LYS A 273 -6.42 4.18 9.58
N GLU A 274 -5.58 4.33 10.60
CA GLU A 274 -5.11 5.64 11.04
C GLU A 274 -4.22 6.29 9.98
N LEU A 275 -3.32 5.51 9.38
CA LEU A 275 -2.46 5.96 8.29
C LEU A 275 -3.28 6.38 7.06
N ASP A 276 -4.24 5.56 6.64
CA ASP A 276 -5.16 5.86 5.54
C ASP A 276 -5.98 7.13 5.81
N ASN A 277 -6.45 7.33 7.05
CA ASN A 277 -7.22 8.51 7.42
C ASN A 277 -6.38 9.80 7.37
N PHE A 278 -5.14 9.76 7.88
CA PHE A 278 -4.25 10.91 7.87
C PHE A 278 -3.86 11.30 6.44
N THR A 279 -3.51 10.32 5.62
CA THR A 279 -3.16 10.55 4.21
C THR A 279 -4.36 11.04 3.41
N ALA A 280 -5.54 10.44 3.59
CA ALA A 280 -6.78 10.86 2.93
C ALA A 280 -7.18 12.30 3.29
N LEU A 281 -7.02 12.70 4.56
CA LEU A 281 -7.24 14.08 4.99
C LEU A 281 -6.33 15.05 4.22
N GLY A 282 -5.02 14.75 4.18
CA GLY A 282 -4.02 15.57 3.48
C GLY A 282 -4.33 15.72 1.99
N THR A 283 -4.51 14.61 1.28
CA THR A 283 -4.83 14.63 -0.16
C THR A 283 -6.21 15.21 -0.44
N GLY A 284 -7.17 15.02 0.48
CA GLY A 284 -8.53 15.53 0.36
C GLY A 284 -8.58 17.06 0.37
N VAL A 285 -7.79 17.70 1.24
CA VAL A 285 -7.66 19.17 1.27
C VAL A 285 -7.07 19.71 -0.03
N MET A 286 -6.06 19.03 -0.59
CA MET A 286 -5.46 19.40 -1.87
C MET A 286 -6.47 19.32 -3.02
N LEU A 287 -7.23 18.22 -3.10
CA LEU A 287 -8.30 18.05 -4.08
C LEU A 287 -9.37 19.13 -3.95
N TRP A 288 -9.80 19.42 -2.72
CA TRP A 288 -10.83 20.43 -2.46
C TRP A 288 -10.40 21.83 -2.91
N ALA A 289 -9.12 22.18 -2.76
CA ALA A 289 -8.58 23.44 -3.24
C ALA A 289 -8.41 23.45 -4.77
N ASN A 290 -7.90 22.36 -5.35
CA ASN A 290 -7.47 22.34 -6.74
C ASN A 290 -8.59 22.04 -7.75
N ILE A 291 -9.58 21.21 -7.39
CA ILE A 291 -10.72 20.89 -8.29
C ILE A 291 -11.48 22.15 -8.74
N PRO A 292 -11.86 23.09 -7.86
CA PRO A 292 -12.50 24.34 -8.28
C PRO A 292 -11.64 25.16 -9.24
N ILE A 293 -10.33 25.23 -9.00
CA ILE A 293 -9.38 25.94 -9.88
C ILE A 293 -9.40 25.33 -11.28
N MET A 294 -9.32 24.01 -11.39
CA MET A 294 -9.39 23.31 -12.68
C MET A 294 -10.72 23.54 -13.40
N LEU A 295 -11.85 23.57 -12.67
CA LEU A 295 -13.16 23.83 -13.27
C LEU A 295 -13.29 25.27 -13.79
N ILE A 296 -12.78 26.25 -13.02
CA ILE A 296 -12.82 27.67 -13.39
C ILE A 296 -11.88 27.96 -14.58
N PHE A 297 -10.65 27.47 -14.52
CA PHE A 297 -9.60 27.77 -15.51
C PHE A 297 -9.50 26.73 -16.63
N GLY A 298 -10.23 25.62 -16.57
CA GLY A 298 -10.22 24.56 -17.57
C GLY A 298 -10.56 25.06 -18.98
N GLY A 299 -11.47 26.04 -19.09
CA GLY A 299 -11.76 26.69 -20.37
C GLY A 299 -10.57 27.44 -20.98
N ILE A 300 -9.70 28.02 -20.15
CA ILE A 300 -8.47 28.69 -20.62
C ILE A 300 -7.44 27.65 -21.05
N ALA A 301 -7.25 26.59 -20.26
CA ALA A 301 -6.35 25.49 -20.60
C ALA A 301 -6.75 24.84 -21.94
N MET A 302 -8.05 24.57 -22.14
CA MET A 302 -8.55 24.00 -23.40
C MET A 302 -8.38 24.94 -24.60
N LYS A 303 -8.54 26.26 -24.41
CA LYS A 303 -8.24 27.24 -25.47
C LYS A 303 -6.77 27.22 -25.86
N ALA A 304 -5.85 27.19 -24.88
CA ALA A 304 -4.42 27.10 -25.12
C ALA A 304 -4.04 25.79 -25.84
N TYR A 305 -4.65 24.66 -25.45
CA TYR A 305 -4.44 23.36 -26.11
C TYR A 305 -4.87 23.39 -27.59
N HIS A 306 -6.07 23.91 -27.89
CA HIS A 306 -6.54 24.00 -29.26
C HIS A 306 -5.73 25.00 -30.10
N ASP A 307 -5.30 26.11 -29.50
CA ASP A 307 -4.43 27.10 -30.14
C ASP A 307 -3.08 26.48 -30.53
N TYR A 308 -2.43 25.78 -29.59
CA TYR A 308 -1.21 25.03 -29.83
C TYR A 308 -1.39 24.02 -30.97
N GLY A 309 -2.46 23.22 -30.94
CA GLY A 309 -2.75 22.24 -32.00
C GLY A 309 -3.01 22.89 -33.36
N ARG A 310 -3.63 24.07 -33.41
CA ARG A 310 -3.81 24.84 -34.65
C ARG A 310 -2.47 25.29 -35.21
N ARG A 311 -1.63 25.91 -34.36
CA ARG A 311 -0.30 26.44 -34.73
C ARG A 311 0.67 25.33 -35.20
N LEU A 312 0.58 24.14 -34.58
CA LEU A 312 1.35 22.97 -35.00
C LEU A 312 0.89 22.45 -36.37
N ARG A 313 -0.43 22.40 -36.64
CA ARG A 313 -0.98 21.96 -37.93
C ARG A 313 -0.76 22.98 -39.05
N SER A 314 -0.75 24.28 -38.73
CA SER A 314 -0.45 25.35 -39.69
C SER A 314 1.04 25.45 -40.03
N GLY A 315 1.92 24.75 -39.30
CA GLY A 315 3.36 24.77 -39.52
C GLY A 315 4.05 26.03 -38.99
N GLU A 316 3.39 26.80 -38.11
CA GLU A 316 3.98 27.99 -37.47
C GLU A 316 5.20 27.64 -36.61
N PHE A 317 5.27 26.40 -36.12
CA PHE A 317 6.49 25.80 -35.59
C PHE A 317 6.48 24.30 -35.87
N HIS A 318 7.67 23.72 -36.07
CA HIS A 318 7.83 22.30 -36.30
C HIS A 318 7.92 21.53 -34.97
N ALA A 319 7.51 20.26 -34.98
CA ALA A 319 7.85 19.35 -33.90
C ALA A 319 9.37 19.31 -33.77
N HIS A 320 9.90 19.65 -32.59
CA HIS A 320 11.33 19.51 -32.34
C HIS A 320 11.70 18.03 -32.36
N GLY A 321 12.79 17.69 -33.06
CA GLY A 321 13.43 16.39 -32.88
C GLY A 321 13.94 16.23 -31.44
N ALA A 322 14.18 14.99 -31.01
CA ALA A 322 14.75 14.71 -29.70
C ALA A 322 16.02 15.52 -29.48
N ARG A 323 16.08 16.33 -28.41
CA ARG A 323 17.31 17.01 -28.02
C ARG A 323 18.33 15.98 -27.54
N SER A 324 19.61 16.26 -27.78
CA SER A 324 20.71 15.46 -27.25
C SER A 324 20.71 15.52 -25.72
N PHE A 325 21.03 14.41 -25.04
CA PHE A 325 21.10 14.34 -23.58
C PHE A 325 22.02 15.42 -22.97
N LYS A 326 23.06 15.84 -23.69
CA LYS A 326 23.97 16.93 -23.25
C LYS A 326 23.26 18.28 -23.13
N ASP A 327 22.35 18.60 -24.05
CA ASP A 327 21.60 19.86 -24.06
C ASP A 327 20.51 19.91 -22.97
N MET A 328 20.27 18.80 -22.27
CA MET A 328 19.29 18.72 -21.18
C MET A 328 19.92 18.90 -19.80
N THR A 329 21.23 18.63 -19.66
CA THR A 329 21.97 18.72 -18.38
C THR A 329 22.83 19.98 -18.25
N GLU A 330 23.18 20.62 -19.37
CA GLU A 330 24.01 21.81 -19.42
C GLU A 330 23.15 23.04 -19.78
N GLU A 331 22.38 23.60 -18.83
CA GLU A 331 21.88 25.00 -18.81
C GLU A 331 20.99 25.26 -17.58
#